data_AF-A0A917D888-F1
#
_entry.id   AF-A0A917D888-F1
#
_cell.length_a   1.000
_cell.length_b   1.000
_cell.length_c   1.000
_cell.angle_alpha   90.00
_cell.angle_beta   90.00
_cell.angle_gamma   90.00
#
_symmetry.space_group_name_H-M   'P 1'
#
loop_
_entity.id
_entity.type
_entity.pdbx_description
1 polymer ?
#
loop_
_entity_poly.entity_id
_entity_poly.type
_entity_poly.pdbx_seq_one_letter_code
_entity_poly.pdbx_strand_id
1 'polypeptide(L)'
;MRSLFLVLCLSAATLQPHVAWAQVQSAPSAQETASLSQIYNEETDRTFRLGLQIRLAWTGDYTGTFSGSMDAESLRALRYFQARHGMEANGVIDEALLQQLVRQSDAALAAVGYQTLEDAATGMRMGLPLALVSDDGATAVGRVWRSPHRGIEIEAVRLQEKGGSLSALYDVLKRPAGGRSITATSFSDDSFTISGREDDRAYTLRFDGRGDDLRGLVISFGDGAAPAMIPYATVALQLFDPFGAPSDLVAEEAGSAPMTAVAGHDTTRADADLAASLAPAPAPGLNRPQGPETDSSGSGFVVSADGWVLTNAHVAGSCRQVLVGTYGPADSVVLDRVNDLALVHVGARLGPPLRLAAGMPRLGEDVLALGFPLRSILADSLNVTRGNVSSLLGLANDARYLQISAPVQPGNSGGPLVDLSGRVVGVVTAKLDAVAIADATGDIPQSINFAIRPDAVAKFLTANGIAFDPAPAPEHFDSVADTTADVADSVLPILCLGG
;
A
#
# COMPACT_ATOMS: atom_id res chain seq x y z
N MET A 1 6.46 -32.84 90.43
CA MET A 1 5.42 -32.03 89.74
C MET A 1 6.17 -31.04 88.86
N ARG A 2 6.16 -31.29 87.55
CA ARG A 2 5.45 -30.50 86.51
C ARG A 2 6.21 -29.22 86.12
N SER A 3 6.43 -28.89 84.86
CA SER A 3 6.16 -29.54 83.57
C SER A 3 6.93 -28.76 82.50
N LEU A 4 7.44 -29.50 81.54
CA LEU A 4 7.82 -29.10 80.19
C LEU A 4 6.60 -28.46 79.48
N PHE A 5 6.73 -27.27 78.89
CA PHE A 5 5.80 -26.69 77.90
C PHE A 5 6.61 -25.70 77.04
N LEU A 6 7.13 -26.12 75.89
CA LEU A 6 6.47 -26.18 74.58
C LEU A 6 6.11 -24.78 74.05
N VAL A 7 7.06 -24.19 73.32
CA VAL A 7 6.86 -23.01 72.48
C VAL A 7 6.01 -23.47 71.28
N LEU A 8 4.70 -23.19 71.31
CA LEU A 8 3.85 -23.22 70.12
C LEU A 8 3.86 -21.83 69.49
N CYS A 9 4.65 -21.67 68.41
CA CYS A 9 4.25 -20.76 67.35
C CYS A 9 3.10 -21.42 66.58
N LEU A 10 1.87 -20.95 66.77
CA LEU A 10 0.81 -21.22 65.79
C LEU A 10 1.08 -20.35 64.57
N SER A 11 1.69 -20.94 63.55
CA SER A 11 1.70 -20.42 62.20
C SER A 11 0.26 -20.37 61.70
N ALA A 12 -0.27 -19.16 61.45
CA ALA A 12 -1.42 -19.01 60.58
C ALA A 12 -0.96 -19.40 59.16
N ALA A 13 -1.53 -20.51 58.66
CA ALA A 13 -1.26 -21.04 57.35
C ALA A 13 -1.61 -20.01 56.26
N THR A 14 -0.57 -19.44 55.64
CA THR A 14 -0.67 -18.83 54.32
C THR A 14 -0.93 -19.94 53.31
N LEU A 15 -2.15 -20.02 52.78
CA LEU A 15 -2.45 -20.75 51.56
C LEU A 15 -1.66 -20.10 50.40
N GLN A 16 -0.47 -20.62 50.12
CA GLN A 16 0.08 -20.56 48.79
C GLN A 16 -0.46 -21.77 48.00
N PRO A 17 -1.20 -21.57 46.91
CA PRO A 17 -1.07 -22.46 45.79
C PRO A 17 0.16 -21.99 44.98
N HIS A 18 1.21 -22.79 45.02
CA HIS A 18 2.23 -22.80 43.99
C HIS A 18 1.54 -22.96 42.63
N VAL A 19 1.53 -21.90 41.83
CA VAL A 19 1.43 -22.06 40.38
C VAL A 19 2.87 -22.08 39.90
N ALA A 20 3.29 -23.25 39.43
CA ALA A 20 4.58 -23.46 38.81
C ALA A 20 4.77 -22.42 37.70
N TRP A 21 5.89 -21.72 37.75
CA TRP A 21 6.34 -20.87 36.66
C TRP A 21 6.74 -21.82 35.53
N ALA A 22 5.80 -22.12 34.63
CA ALA A 22 6.13 -22.67 33.34
C ALA A 22 7.13 -21.71 32.69
N GLN A 23 8.23 -22.28 32.22
CA GLN A 23 9.39 -21.54 31.74
C GLN A 23 8.96 -20.50 30.72
N VAL A 24 9.37 -19.26 30.98
CA VAL A 24 9.26 -18.13 30.05
C VAL A 24 9.84 -18.57 28.71
N GLN A 25 8.99 -18.74 27.70
CA GLN A 25 9.43 -18.77 26.32
C GLN A 25 9.83 -17.34 25.95
N SER A 26 11.08 -17.21 25.50
CA SER A 26 11.72 -15.94 25.15
C SER A 26 10.96 -15.21 24.05
N ALA A 27 10.87 -13.89 24.15
CA ALA A 27 10.54 -13.01 23.04
C ALA A 27 11.30 -13.40 21.76
N PRO A 28 10.75 -13.18 20.55
CA PRO A 28 11.45 -13.48 19.31
C PRO A 28 12.83 -12.83 19.34
N SER A 29 13.83 -13.59 18.88
CA SER A 29 15.21 -13.19 19.02
C SER A 29 15.47 -11.89 18.24
N ALA A 30 16.42 -11.07 18.70
CA ALA A 30 16.84 -9.87 17.96
C ALA A 30 17.31 -10.22 16.53
N GLN A 31 17.72 -11.47 16.27
CA GLN A 31 18.10 -11.98 14.96
C GLN A 31 16.93 -12.17 13.99
N GLU A 32 15.75 -12.61 14.44
CA GLU A 32 14.55 -12.77 13.57
C GLU A 32 13.88 -11.44 13.22
N THR A 33 13.98 -10.44 14.11
CA THR A 33 13.50 -9.08 13.81
C THR A 33 14.49 -8.33 12.91
N ALA A 34 15.79 -8.58 13.06
CA ALA A 34 16.81 -8.04 12.17
C ALA A 34 16.69 -8.58 10.73
N SER A 35 16.33 -9.85 10.54
CA SER A 35 16.20 -10.44 9.20
C SER A 35 15.01 -9.88 8.41
N LEU A 36 13.80 -9.78 9.00
CA LEU A 36 12.62 -9.25 8.30
C LEU A 36 12.74 -7.76 7.95
N SER A 37 13.29 -6.96 8.86
CA SER A 37 13.57 -5.54 8.64
C SER A 37 14.54 -5.36 7.48
N GLN A 38 15.61 -6.16 7.45
CA GLN A 38 16.60 -6.15 6.38
C GLN A 38 15.98 -6.57 5.05
N ILE A 39 15.24 -7.69 5.02
CA ILE A 39 14.52 -8.18 3.84
C ILE A 39 13.62 -7.08 3.27
N TYR A 40 12.78 -6.43 4.09
CA TYR A 40 11.94 -5.36 3.53
C TYR A 40 12.76 -4.21 2.96
N ASN A 41 13.81 -3.79 3.66
CA ASN A 41 14.63 -2.68 3.20
C ASN A 41 15.41 -2.96 1.91
N GLU A 42 15.79 -4.20 1.67
CA GLU A 42 16.56 -4.66 0.50
C GLU A 42 15.65 -5.07 -0.67
N GLU A 43 14.53 -5.75 -0.40
CA GLU A 43 13.72 -6.45 -1.40
C GLU A 43 12.50 -5.67 -1.92
N THR A 44 12.17 -4.53 -1.32
CA THR A 44 10.99 -3.75 -1.73
C THR A 44 11.38 -2.32 -2.12
N ASP A 45 10.49 -1.62 -2.81
CA ASP A 45 10.73 -0.22 -3.16
C ASP A 45 10.61 0.67 -1.93
N ARG A 46 11.48 1.69 -1.84
CA ARG A 46 11.39 2.69 -0.76
C ARG A 46 10.04 3.39 -0.75
N THR A 47 9.48 3.69 -1.93
CA THR A 47 8.15 4.30 -2.09
C THR A 47 7.04 3.39 -1.57
N PHE A 48 7.14 2.07 -1.80
CA PHE A 48 6.21 1.10 -1.24
C PHE A 48 6.22 1.15 0.29
N ARG A 49 7.41 1.10 0.90
CA ARG A 49 7.57 1.12 2.36
C ARG A 49 7.11 2.44 2.98
N LEU A 50 7.30 3.54 2.25
CA LEU A 50 6.80 4.86 2.63
C LEU A 50 5.26 4.88 2.66
N GLY A 51 4.63 4.43 1.58
CA GLY A 51 3.17 4.29 1.50
C GLY A 51 2.61 3.35 2.57
N LEU A 52 3.32 2.25 2.88
CA LEU A 52 2.97 1.34 3.97
C LEU A 52 2.98 2.04 5.34
N GLN A 53 4.04 2.78 5.65
CA GLN A 53 4.14 3.55 6.89
C GLN A 53 3.03 4.59 7.02
N ILE A 54 2.71 5.30 5.93
CA ILE A 54 1.63 6.29 5.90
C ILE A 54 0.27 5.64 6.12
N ARG A 55 -0.01 4.50 5.47
CA ARG A 55 -1.27 3.78 5.65
C ARG A 55 -1.41 3.22 7.06
N LEU A 56 -0.34 2.66 7.64
CA LEU A 56 -0.31 2.24 9.04
C LEU A 56 -0.53 3.42 9.99
N ALA A 57 -0.04 4.61 9.65
CA ALA A 57 -0.29 5.81 10.44
C ALA A 57 -1.77 6.23 10.37
N TRP A 58 -2.41 6.15 9.20
CA TRP A 58 -3.84 6.40 9.03
C TRP A 58 -4.73 5.43 9.82
N THR A 59 -4.29 4.19 10.02
CA THR A 59 -4.99 3.22 10.86
C THR A 59 -4.62 3.34 12.35
N GLY A 60 -3.72 4.26 12.70
CA GLY A 60 -3.26 4.50 14.07
C GLY A 60 -2.26 3.46 14.60
N ASP A 61 -1.68 2.63 13.72
CA ASP A 61 -0.70 1.60 14.07
C ASP A 61 0.74 2.09 14.10
N TYR A 62 1.05 3.15 13.34
CA TYR A 62 2.41 3.66 13.18
C TYR A 62 2.52 5.15 13.50
N THR A 63 3.50 5.49 14.34
CA THR A 63 3.78 6.87 14.79
C THR A 63 5.21 7.32 14.49
N GLY A 64 6.01 6.44 13.88
CA GLY A 64 7.40 6.71 13.53
C GLY A 64 7.53 7.61 12.29
N THR A 65 8.77 7.87 11.90
CA THR A 65 9.10 8.73 10.75
C THR A 65 8.80 8.02 9.43
N PHE A 66 8.11 8.70 8.52
CA PHE A 66 7.89 8.25 7.13
C PHE A 66 9.19 8.35 6.33
N SER A 67 10.06 7.37 6.54
CA SER A 67 11.39 7.31 5.93
C SER A 67 11.45 6.32 4.77
N GLY A 68 10.44 5.44 4.67
CA GLY A 68 10.51 4.23 3.84
C GLY A 68 11.57 3.25 4.33
N SER A 69 12.10 3.39 5.54
CA SER A 69 12.98 2.39 6.18
C SER A 69 12.15 1.52 7.13
N MET A 70 12.13 0.22 6.93
CA MET A 70 11.37 -0.73 7.74
C MET A 70 12.16 -1.15 8.95
N ASP A 71 12.15 -0.33 9.99
CA ASP A 71 12.80 -0.55 11.27
C ASP A 71 11.96 -1.38 12.24
N ALA A 72 12.46 -1.56 13.47
CA ALA A 72 11.76 -2.29 14.53
C ALA A 72 10.39 -1.66 14.86
N GLU A 73 10.24 -0.34 14.71
CA GLU A 73 8.95 0.32 14.94
C GLU A 73 7.95 -0.02 13.83
N SER A 74 8.40 -0.05 12.57
CA SER A 74 7.58 -0.41 11.42
C SER A 74 7.11 -1.86 11.48
N LEU A 75 8.00 -2.79 11.86
CA LEU A 75 7.64 -4.20 12.07
C LEU A 75 6.66 -4.39 13.24
N ARG A 76 6.82 -3.61 14.31
CA ARG A 76 5.88 -3.63 15.44
C ARG A 76 4.49 -3.16 15.02
N ALA A 77 4.41 -2.09 14.21
CA ALA A 77 3.14 -1.59 13.68
C ALA A 77 2.43 -2.61 12.78
N LEU A 78 3.18 -3.29 11.90
CA LEU A 78 2.65 -4.38 11.07
C LEU A 78 2.01 -5.50 11.91
N ARG A 79 2.75 -6.01 12.90
CA ARG A 79 2.27 -7.08 13.79
C ARG A 79 1.06 -6.64 14.60
N TYR A 80 1.03 -5.38 15.06
CA TYR A 80 -0.10 -4.83 15.79
C TYR A 80 -1.34 -4.72 14.92
N PHE A 81 -1.18 -4.26 13.68
CA PHE A 81 -2.26 -4.21 12.69
C PHE A 81 -2.80 -5.62 12.40
N GLN A 82 -1.92 -6.59 12.15
CA GLN A 82 -2.30 -7.99 11.94
C GLN A 82 -3.14 -8.54 13.12
N ALA A 83 -2.62 -8.39 14.34
CA ALA A 83 -3.27 -8.89 15.54
C ALA A 83 -4.67 -8.33 15.76
N ARG A 84 -4.86 -7.00 15.61
CA ARG A 84 -6.19 -6.39 15.84
C ARG A 84 -7.23 -6.85 14.82
N HIS A 85 -6.77 -7.30 13.67
CA HIS A 85 -7.58 -7.64 12.52
C HIS A 85 -7.73 -9.16 12.32
N GLY A 86 -7.29 -9.96 13.29
CA GLY A 86 -7.46 -11.42 13.28
C GLY A 86 -6.52 -12.16 12.33
N MET A 87 -5.46 -11.50 11.87
CA MET A 87 -4.39 -12.12 11.10
C MET A 87 -3.29 -12.65 12.03
N GLU A 88 -2.44 -13.53 11.52
CA GLU A 88 -1.24 -13.97 12.23
C GLU A 88 -0.26 -12.80 12.39
N ALA A 89 0.14 -12.48 13.62
CA ALA A 89 0.98 -11.33 13.96
C ALA A 89 2.47 -11.58 13.72
N ASN A 90 2.83 -12.10 12.55
CA ASN A 90 4.19 -12.48 12.18
C ASN A 90 5.01 -11.32 11.60
N GLY A 91 4.35 -10.24 11.16
CA GLY A 91 4.96 -9.07 10.52
C GLY A 91 5.18 -9.25 9.02
N VAL A 92 4.72 -10.37 8.45
CA VAL A 92 4.78 -10.66 7.02
C VAL A 92 3.79 -9.80 6.26
N ILE A 93 4.27 -9.09 5.25
CA ILE A 93 3.43 -8.27 4.37
C ILE A 93 2.80 -9.12 3.29
N ASP A 94 1.71 -9.84 3.58
CA ASP A 94 0.99 -10.63 2.58
C ASP A 94 -0.18 -9.88 1.92
N GLU A 95 -0.81 -10.49 0.91
CA GLU A 95 -1.91 -9.87 0.17
C GLU A 95 -3.10 -9.54 1.08
N ALA A 96 -3.41 -10.41 2.05
CA ALA A 96 -4.52 -10.22 2.98
C ALA A 96 -4.29 -9.00 3.88
N LEU A 97 -3.06 -8.84 4.41
CA LEU A 97 -2.64 -7.66 5.15
C LEU A 97 -2.83 -6.40 4.32
N LEU A 98 -2.28 -6.40 3.11
CA LEU A 98 -2.27 -5.21 2.25
C LEU A 98 -3.67 -4.76 1.89
N GLN A 99 -4.52 -5.68 1.47
CA GLN A 99 -5.93 -5.38 1.17
C GLN A 99 -6.66 -4.83 2.40
N GLN A 100 -6.44 -5.43 3.57
CA GLN A 100 -7.07 -4.94 4.80
C GLN A 100 -6.55 -3.56 5.20
N LEU A 101 -5.25 -3.33 5.13
CA LEU A 101 -4.62 -2.05 5.46
C LEU A 101 -5.09 -0.92 4.54
N VAL A 102 -5.17 -1.19 3.23
CA VAL A 102 -5.71 -0.24 2.26
C VAL A 102 -7.16 0.10 2.60
N ARG A 103 -8.03 -0.90 2.80
CA ARG A 103 -9.44 -0.65 3.16
C ARG A 103 -9.58 0.19 4.44
N GLN A 104 -8.81 -0.12 5.47
CA GLN A 104 -8.90 0.60 6.75
C GLN A 104 -8.36 2.04 6.64
N SER A 105 -7.23 2.23 5.95
CA SER A 105 -6.65 3.57 5.76
C SER A 105 -7.50 4.46 4.85
N ASP A 106 -8.07 3.93 3.77
CA ASP A 106 -8.97 4.68 2.88
C ASP A 106 -10.26 5.08 3.61
N ALA A 107 -10.81 4.21 4.45
CA ALA A 107 -11.95 4.54 5.29
C ALA A 107 -11.62 5.67 6.29
N ALA A 108 -10.42 5.69 6.86
CA ALA A 108 -9.96 6.75 7.76
C ALA A 108 -9.80 8.09 7.02
N LEU A 109 -9.18 8.08 5.83
CA LEU A 109 -9.05 9.24 4.94
C LEU A 109 -10.42 9.82 4.57
N ALA A 110 -11.35 8.96 4.16
CA ALA A 110 -12.71 9.37 3.79
C ALA A 110 -13.50 9.91 4.99
N ALA A 111 -13.35 9.30 6.18
CA ALA A 111 -14.04 9.73 7.39
C ALA A 111 -13.67 11.17 7.80
N VAL A 112 -12.43 11.59 7.56
CA VAL A 112 -11.97 12.96 7.85
C VAL A 112 -12.11 13.90 6.65
N GLY A 113 -12.39 13.37 5.45
CA GLY A 113 -12.45 14.15 4.21
C GLY A 113 -11.10 14.79 3.88
N TYR A 114 -10.02 14.00 3.97
CA TYR A 114 -8.66 14.50 3.78
C TYR A 114 -8.44 15.06 2.38
N GLN A 115 -7.96 16.29 2.30
CA GLN A 115 -7.57 16.92 1.03
C GLN A 115 -6.29 17.72 1.22
N THR A 116 -5.39 17.63 0.25
CA THR A 116 -4.20 18.48 0.18
C THR A 116 -4.58 19.85 -0.35
N LEU A 117 -4.25 20.89 0.40
CA LEU A 117 -4.48 22.29 0.05
C LEU A 117 -3.14 23.01 -0.07
N GLU A 118 -3.00 23.78 -1.14
CA GLU A 118 -1.93 24.75 -1.32
C GLU A 118 -2.45 26.14 -0.94
N ASP A 119 -1.91 26.72 0.13
CA ASP A 119 -2.24 28.08 0.55
C ASP A 119 -1.41 29.08 -0.25
N ALA A 120 -2.01 29.63 -1.31
CA ALA A 120 -1.34 30.59 -2.20
C ALA A 120 -0.81 31.85 -1.48
N ALA A 121 -1.37 32.24 -0.32
CA ALA A 121 -0.92 33.41 0.42
C ALA A 121 0.43 33.18 1.13
N THR A 122 0.67 31.95 1.56
CA THR A 122 1.87 31.59 2.31
C THR A 122 2.83 30.74 1.48
N GLY A 123 2.35 30.02 0.46
CA GLY A 123 3.09 29.01 -0.29
C GLY A 123 3.25 27.69 0.46
N MET A 124 2.45 27.46 1.52
CA MET A 124 2.44 26.20 2.26
C MET A 124 1.55 25.17 1.56
N ARG A 125 1.93 23.90 1.62
CA ARG A 125 1.08 22.76 1.23
C ARG A 125 0.82 21.87 2.45
N MET A 126 -0.44 21.58 2.71
CA MET A 126 -0.86 20.84 3.91
C MET A 126 -2.11 20.01 3.66
N GLY A 127 -2.25 18.91 4.37
CA GLY A 127 -3.47 18.11 4.38
C GLY A 127 -4.50 18.61 5.39
N LEU A 128 -5.76 18.79 4.97
CA LEU A 128 -6.86 19.25 5.82
C LEU A 128 -8.01 18.23 5.88
N PRO A 129 -8.65 18.03 7.05
CA PRO A 129 -9.77 17.13 7.21
C PRO A 129 -11.09 17.88 6.95
N LEU A 130 -11.39 18.15 5.69
CA LEU A 130 -12.47 19.07 5.29
C LEU A 130 -13.89 18.55 5.59
N ALA A 131 -14.05 17.30 6.01
CA ALA A 131 -15.31 16.82 6.57
C ALA A 131 -15.53 17.27 8.03
N LEU A 132 -14.45 17.60 8.75
CA LEU A 132 -14.48 17.91 10.18
C LEU A 132 -14.30 19.41 10.49
N VAL A 133 -13.60 20.13 9.63
CA VAL A 133 -13.30 21.55 9.82
C VAL A 133 -13.64 22.37 8.58
N SER A 134 -13.99 23.63 8.79
CA SER A 134 -14.16 24.64 7.74
C SER A 134 -13.21 25.81 7.97
N ASP A 135 -12.87 26.52 6.90
CA ASP A 135 -12.07 27.75 6.99
C ASP A 135 -12.79 28.77 7.89
N ASP A 136 -12.12 29.22 8.96
CA ASP A 136 -12.61 30.20 9.92
C ASP A 136 -11.84 31.54 9.79
N GLY A 137 -11.11 31.70 8.68
CA GLY A 137 -10.51 32.96 8.26
C GLY A 137 -9.06 33.17 8.70
N ALA A 138 -8.57 34.38 8.40
CA ALA A 138 -7.21 34.79 8.73
C ALA A 138 -7.04 35.08 10.23
N THR A 139 -5.86 34.76 10.77
CA THR A 139 -5.41 35.13 12.10
C THR A 139 -4.31 36.21 12.02
N ALA A 140 -3.81 36.68 13.15
CA ALA A 140 -2.69 37.63 13.17
C ALA A 140 -1.40 37.04 12.57
N VAL A 141 -1.30 35.72 12.55
CA VAL A 141 -0.08 34.98 12.17
C VAL A 141 -0.32 33.97 11.05
N GLY A 142 -1.51 33.92 10.45
CA GLY A 142 -1.81 32.96 9.39
C GLY A 142 -3.30 32.75 9.12
N ARG A 143 -3.73 31.49 9.07
CA ARG A 143 -5.12 31.09 8.78
C ARG A 143 -5.52 29.89 9.61
N VAL A 144 -6.79 29.85 10.02
CA VAL A 144 -7.30 28.82 10.92
C VAL A 144 -8.56 28.14 10.37
N TRP A 145 -8.63 26.83 10.55
CA TRP A 145 -9.78 25.99 10.28
C TRP A 145 -10.34 25.46 11.60
N ARG A 146 -11.66 25.55 11.78
CA ARG A 146 -12.33 25.09 13.00
C ARG A 146 -13.52 24.19 12.69
N SER A 147 -13.74 23.22 13.57
CA SER A 147 -15.01 22.49 13.61
C SER A 147 -16.14 23.38 14.15
N PRO A 148 -17.42 23.09 13.83
CA PRO A 148 -18.56 23.92 14.27
C PRO A 148 -18.65 24.17 15.78
N HIS A 149 -18.24 23.21 16.60
CA HIS A 149 -18.23 23.32 18.07
C HIS A 149 -16.87 23.69 18.66
N ARG A 150 -15.91 24.08 17.80
CA ARG A 150 -14.52 24.41 18.20
C ARG A 150 -13.81 23.29 18.95
N GLY A 151 -14.27 22.04 18.79
CA GLY A 151 -13.64 20.84 19.33
C GLY A 151 -12.35 20.44 18.60
N ILE A 152 -12.18 20.93 17.36
CA ILE A 152 -11.00 20.76 16.50
C ILE A 152 -10.60 22.13 15.96
N GLU A 153 -9.31 22.42 15.99
CA GLU A 153 -8.70 23.63 15.43
C GLU A 153 -7.37 23.27 14.76
N ILE A 154 -7.19 23.73 13.52
CA ILE A 154 -5.95 23.57 12.74
C ILE A 154 -5.56 24.97 12.28
N GLU A 155 -4.35 25.41 12.60
CA GLU A 155 -3.84 26.72 12.22
C GLU A 155 -2.54 26.57 11.43
N ALA A 156 -2.52 27.15 10.23
CA ALA A 156 -1.31 27.35 9.47
C ALA A 156 -0.73 28.71 9.87
N VAL A 157 0.54 28.73 10.28
CA VAL A 157 1.22 29.88 10.86
C VAL A 157 2.39 30.28 9.96
N ARG A 158 2.57 31.58 9.75
CA ARG A 158 3.74 32.18 9.12
C ARG A 158 4.20 33.39 9.92
N LEU A 159 5.43 33.35 10.40
CA LEU A 159 6.08 34.42 11.13
C LEU A 159 7.25 34.93 10.29
N GLN A 160 7.25 36.23 9.98
CA GLN A 160 8.33 36.88 9.24
C GLN A 160 8.76 38.13 10.00
N GLU A 161 9.71 37.95 10.93
CA GLU A 161 10.22 39.02 11.78
C GLU A 161 11.75 39.13 11.67
N LYS A 162 12.26 40.35 11.51
CA LYS A 162 13.71 40.59 11.46
C LYS A 162 14.38 40.12 12.76
N GLY A 163 15.27 39.16 12.64
CA GLY A 163 15.97 38.55 13.79
C GLY A 163 15.19 37.44 14.48
N GLY A 164 14.01 37.06 13.95
CA GLY A 164 13.33 35.83 14.34
C GLY A 164 14.19 34.62 13.99
N SER A 165 14.34 33.70 14.95
CA SER A 165 15.00 32.41 14.71
C SER A 165 14.11 31.28 15.17
N LEU A 166 14.22 30.15 14.47
CA LEU A 166 13.52 28.92 14.79
C LEU A 166 13.82 28.46 16.24
N SER A 167 15.08 28.60 16.67
CA SER A 167 15.52 28.30 18.04
C SER A 167 14.88 29.21 19.10
N ALA A 168 14.76 30.51 18.83
CA ALA A 168 14.12 31.45 19.75
C ALA A 168 12.62 31.16 19.88
N LEU A 169 11.95 30.85 18.77
CA LEU A 169 10.54 30.45 18.77
C LEU A 169 10.34 29.15 19.58
N TYR A 170 11.18 28.15 19.37
CA TYR A 170 11.17 26.91 20.16
C TYR A 170 11.34 27.17 21.65
N ASP A 171 12.32 28.01 22.03
CA ASP A 171 12.59 28.35 23.44
C ASP A 171 11.44 29.07 24.14
N VAL A 172 10.61 29.79 23.39
CA VAL A 172 9.38 30.42 23.89
C VAL A 172 8.28 29.38 24.02
N LEU A 173 8.01 28.61 22.96
CA LEU A 173 6.87 27.68 22.90
C LEU A 173 7.03 26.44 23.79
N LYS A 174 8.27 26.06 24.14
CA LYS A 174 8.53 24.94 25.06
C LYS A 174 8.38 25.31 26.54
N ARG A 175 8.06 26.56 26.87
CA ARG A 175 7.83 26.97 28.26
C ARG A 175 6.39 26.63 28.64
N PRO A 176 6.16 25.95 29.78
CA PRO A 176 4.81 25.78 30.31
C PRO A 176 4.16 27.14 30.56
N ALA A 177 2.93 27.33 30.09
CA ALA A 177 2.15 28.54 30.29
C ALA A 177 0.67 28.16 30.49
N GLY A 178 -0.03 28.83 31.41
CA GLY A 178 -1.49 28.71 31.67
C GLY A 178 -2.19 27.43 31.20
N GLY A 179 -2.28 26.38 32.04
CA GLY A 179 -3.02 25.15 31.72
C GLY A 179 -2.33 24.21 30.72
N ARG A 180 -1.25 24.66 30.07
CA ARG A 180 -0.46 23.88 29.10
C ARG A 180 0.57 22.98 29.77
N SER A 181 0.55 21.71 29.40
CA SER A 181 1.52 20.68 29.73
C SER A 181 2.18 20.17 28.45
N ILE A 182 3.49 19.94 28.50
CA ILE A 182 4.26 19.44 27.37
C ILE A 182 4.56 17.96 27.60
N THR A 183 4.25 17.13 26.62
CA THR A 183 4.45 15.67 26.67
C THR A 183 5.64 15.23 25.83
N ALA A 184 5.92 15.91 24.72
CA ALA A 184 7.04 15.59 23.84
C ALA A 184 7.55 16.84 23.13
N THR A 185 8.86 16.86 22.85
CA THR A 185 9.52 17.91 22.05
C THR A 185 10.63 17.32 21.21
N SER A 186 10.80 17.81 19.98
CA SER A 186 11.98 17.56 19.15
C SER A 186 12.47 18.87 18.54
N PHE A 187 13.78 18.99 18.31
CA PHE A 187 14.38 20.17 17.69
C PHE A 187 15.53 19.73 16.76
N SER A 188 15.61 20.38 15.61
CA SER A 188 16.67 20.26 14.61
C SER A 188 16.99 21.65 14.06
N ASP A 189 18.01 21.76 13.19
CA ASP A 189 18.40 23.04 12.60
C ASP A 189 17.30 23.64 11.70
N ASP A 190 16.52 22.77 11.05
CA ASP A 190 15.51 23.18 10.06
C ASP A 190 14.06 23.14 10.59
N SER A 191 13.79 22.36 11.64
CA SER A 191 12.43 22.17 12.18
C SER A 191 12.37 21.82 13.67
N PHE A 192 11.22 22.01 14.31
CA PHE A 192 10.92 21.48 15.64
C PHE A 192 9.46 21.05 15.77
N THR A 193 9.20 20.16 16.72
CA THR A 193 7.84 19.77 17.11
C THR A 193 7.63 19.88 18.61
N ILE A 194 6.41 20.23 19.02
CA ILE A 194 5.98 20.23 20.43
C ILE A 194 4.59 19.62 20.51
N SER A 195 4.45 18.60 21.34
CA SER A 195 3.17 17.97 21.65
C SER A 195 2.84 18.17 23.13
N GLY A 196 1.56 18.22 23.44
CA GLY A 196 1.13 18.41 24.81
C GLY A 196 -0.38 18.41 24.98
N ARG A 197 -0.80 18.87 26.14
CA ARG A 197 -2.21 19.16 26.42
C ARG A 197 -2.35 20.57 26.94
N GLU A 198 -3.39 21.25 26.53
CA GLU A 198 -3.82 22.54 27.04
C GLU A 198 -5.26 22.38 27.48
N ASP A 199 -5.50 22.50 28.78
CA ASP A 199 -6.77 22.15 29.42
C ASP A 199 -7.25 20.73 29.06
N ASP A 200 -8.41 20.59 28.41
CA ASP A 200 -9.01 19.33 27.98
C ASP A 200 -8.66 18.95 26.52
N ARG A 201 -7.71 19.66 25.90
CA ARG A 201 -7.36 19.47 24.49
C ARG A 201 -5.95 18.94 24.33
N ALA A 202 -5.77 17.98 23.45
CA ALA A 202 -4.46 17.65 22.92
C ALA A 202 -4.04 18.70 21.88
N TYR A 203 -2.76 19.03 21.85
CA TYR A 203 -2.19 19.82 20.76
C TYR A 203 -0.86 19.22 20.31
N THR A 204 -0.58 19.38 19.01
CA THR A 204 0.75 19.18 18.44
C THR A 204 1.01 20.28 17.44
N LEU A 205 2.23 20.80 17.44
CA LEU A 205 2.69 21.77 16.45
C LEU A 205 4.01 21.32 15.83
N ARG A 206 4.20 21.70 14.56
CA ARG A 206 5.47 21.62 13.83
C ARG A 206 5.78 22.99 13.24
N PHE A 207 7.02 23.43 13.36
CA PHE A 207 7.53 24.61 12.68
C PHE A 207 8.83 24.29 11.95
N ASP A 208 9.00 24.92 10.80
CA ASP A 208 10.19 24.84 9.96
C ASP A 208 10.65 26.27 9.62
N GLY A 209 11.96 26.46 9.43
CA GLY A 209 12.55 27.79 9.26
C GLY A 209 13.48 27.89 8.06
N ARG A 210 13.40 29.02 7.32
CA ARG A 210 14.38 29.39 6.29
C ARG A 210 14.76 30.87 6.48
N GLY A 211 15.88 31.10 7.17
CA GLY A 211 16.28 32.47 7.53
C GLY A 211 15.30 33.07 8.54
N ASP A 212 14.66 34.17 8.18
CA ASP A 212 13.66 34.89 9.00
C ASP A 212 12.20 34.55 8.65
N ASP A 213 11.96 33.64 7.70
CA ASP A 213 10.63 33.10 7.36
C ASP A 213 10.42 31.76 8.10
N LEU A 214 9.59 31.79 9.14
CA LEU A 214 9.21 30.61 9.93
C LEU A 214 7.77 30.23 9.61
N ARG A 215 7.53 28.95 9.35
CA ARG A 215 6.20 28.46 8.96
C ARG A 215 5.85 27.22 9.76
N GLY A 216 4.59 27.07 10.12
CA GLY A 216 4.19 25.98 10.98
C GLY A 216 2.74 25.56 10.80
N LEU A 217 2.46 24.38 11.31
CA LEU A 217 1.12 23.80 11.40
C LEU A 217 0.86 23.46 12.86
N VAL A 218 -0.23 23.99 13.40
CA VAL A 218 -0.70 23.75 14.76
C VAL A 218 -2.02 23.00 14.69
N ILE A 219 -2.11 21.86 15.36
CA ILE A 219 -3.32 21.03 15.40
C ILE A 219 -3.71 20.88 16.87
N SER A 220 -4.94 21.22 17.22
CA SER A 220 -5.52 20.95 18.54
C SER A 220 -6.90 20.33 18.44
N PHE A 221 -7.20 19.40 19.35
CA PHE A 221 -8.48 18.73 19.40
C PHE A 221 -8.82 18.24 20.82
N GLY A 222 -10.10 18.23 21.14
CA GLY A 222 -10.62 17.65 22.37
C GLY A 222 -10.72 16.12 22.31
N ASP A 223 -10.86 15.47 23.47
CA ASP A 223 -10.82 14.01 23.60
C ASP A 223 -11.90 13.30 22.74
N GLY A 224 -13.06 13.93 22.51
CA GLY A 224 -14.13 13.37 21.67
C GLY A 224 -13.76 13.23 20.18
N ALA A 225 -12.81 14.04 19.69
CA ALA A 225 -12.33 13.98 18.31
C ALA A 225 -11.04 13.15 18.17
N ALA A 226 -10.45 12.70 19.29
CA ALA A 226 -9.16 12.02 19.30
C ALA A 226 -9.05 10.79 18.38
N PRO A 227 -10.08 9.91 18.27
CA PRO A 227 -9.98 8.73 17.39
C PRO A 227 -9.73 9.08 15.93
N ALA A 228 -10.30 10.18 15.43
CA ALA A 228 -10.10 10.64 14.06
C ALA A 228 -8.87 11.55 13.94
N MET A 229 -8.62 12.38 14.96
CA MET A 229 -7.60 13.42 14.88
C MET A 229 -6.18 12.96 15.22
N ILE A 230 -6.00 11.88 15.99
CA ILE A 230 -4.65 11.35 16.26
C ILE A 230 -3.99 10.82 14.98
N PRO A 231 -4.61 9.90 14.20
CA PRO A 231 -4.05 9.45 12.92
C PRO A 231 -3.83 10.62 11.95
N TYR A 232 -4.82 11.52 11.82
CA TYR A 232 -4.71 12.71 10.99
C TYR A 232 -3.51 13.57 11.39
N ALA A 233 -3.33 13.89 12.67
CA ALA A 233 -2.26 14.76 13.13
C ALA A 233 -0.88 14.14 12.85
N THR A 234 -0.72 12.83 13.08
CA THR A 234 0.51 12.08 12.76
C THR A 234 0.88 12.23 11.29
N VAL A 235 -0.09 12.06 10.38
CA VAL A 235 0.14 12.15 8.94
C VAL A 235 0.34 13.60 8.48
N ALA A 236 -0.57 14.49 8.86
CA ALA A 236 -0.60 15.87 8.40
C ALA A 236 0.66 16.64 8.79
N LEU A 237 1.22 16.40 9.98
CA LEU A 237 2.45 17.07 10.42
C LEU A 237 3.69 16.55 9.70
N GLN A 238 3.75 15.27 9.31
CA GLN A 238 4.89 14.72 8.59
C GLN A 238 4.86 15.09 7.10
N LEU A 239 3.67 15.12 6.48
CA LEU A 239 3.46 15.51 5.07
C LEU A 239 3.31 17.02 4.86
N PHE A 240 3.37 17.83 5.92
CA PHE A 240 3.35 19.28 5.83
C PHE A 240 4.58 19.79 5.07
N ASP A 241 4.36 20.49 3.96
CA ASP A 241 5.40 21.19 3.21
C ASP A 241 5.30 22.71 3.45
N PRO A 242 6.17 23.26 4.32
CA PRO A 242 6.12 24.66 4.72
C PRO A 242 6.54 25.61 3.59
N PHE A 243 7.38 25.20 2.63
CA PHE A 243 7.98 26.11 1.65
C PHE A 243 7.64 25.81 0.19
N GLY A 244 6.78 24.82 -0.08
CA GLY A 244 6.21 24.57 -1.40
C GLY A 244 7.26 24.20 -2.45
N ALA A 245 8.38 23.60 -2.04
CA ALA A 245 9.34 23.09 -3.01
C ALA A 245 8.68 21.94 -3.79
N PRO A 246 9.11 21.64 -5.03
CA PRO A 246 8.80 20.34 -5.63
C PRO A 246 9.50 19.27 -4.79
N SER A 247 8.90 18.87 -3.67
CA SER A 247 9.32 17.68 -2.95
C SER A 247 8.84 16.51 -3.78
N ASP A 248 9.77 15.69 -4.28
CA ASP A 248 9.53 14.39 -4.92
C ASP A 248 8.69 13.45 -4.02
N LEU A 249 8.48 13.81 -2.76
CA LEU A 249 7.65 13.11 -1.77
C LEU A 249 6.14 13.32 -1.94
N VAL A 250 5.66 14.37 -2.64
CA VAL A 250 4.25 14.80 -2.56
C VAL A 250 3.52 14.80 -3.91
N ALA A 251 4.17 14.38 -5.00
CA ALA A 251 3.49 14.19 -6.29
C ALA A 251 2.68 12.87 -6.38
N GLU A 252 2.91 11.91 -5.48
CA GLU A 252 2.25 10.58 -5.54
C GLU A 252 1.58 10.08 -4.25
N GLU A 253 1.76 10.75 -3.11
CA GLU A 253 1.33 10.23 -1.80
C GLU A 253 0.07 10.91 -1.25
N ALA A 254 -1.05 10.63 -1.91
CA ALA A 254 -2.37 10.56 -1.28
C ALA A 254 -3.26 9.65 -2.14
N GLY A 255 -2.85 8.39 -2.31
CA GLY A 255 -3.71 7.43 -2.98
C GLY A 255 -3.11 6.09 -3.34
N SER A 256 -1.96 5.99 -4.02
CA SER A 256 -1.90 4.91 -5.02
C SER A 256 -0.55 4.34 -5.45
N ALA A 257 0.44 4.32 -4.57
CA ALA A 257 1.56 3.40 -4.78
C ALA A 257 1.04 1.93 -4.68
N PRO A 258 1.34 1.05 -5.66
CA PRO A 258 0.99 -0.37 -5.57
C PRO A 258 1.69 -0.99 -4.38
N MET A 259 0.92 -1.69 -3.55
CA MET A 259 1.45 -2.46 -2.45
C MET A 259 1.64 -3.91 -2.89
N THR A 260 2.88 -4.38 -3.02
CA THR A 260 3.19 -5.76 -3.39
C THR A 260 3.42 -6.60 -2.14
N ALA A 261 2.74 -7.74 -2.05
CA ALA A 261 2.90 -8.69 -0.94
C ALA A 261 4.26 -9.41 -0.99
N VAL A 262 4.94 -9.49 0.14
CA VAL A 262 6.00 -10.46 0.41
C VAL A 262 5.35 -11.77 0.87
N ALA A 263 5.45 -12.82 0.07
CA ALA A 263 4.88 -14.13 0.36
C ALA A 263 5.55 -14.78 1.60
N GLY A 264 4.74 -15.48 2.39
CA GLY A 264 5.09 -16.01 3.71
C GLY A 264 6.28 -16.96 3.74
N HIS A 265 7.14 -16.74 4.73
CA HIS A 265 8.16 -17.68 5.20
C HIS A 265 7.49 -18.75 6.07
N ASP A 266 7.85 -20.02 5.88
CA ASP A 266 7.38 -21.13 6.71
C ASP A 266 8.04 -21.07 8.11
N THR A 267 7.42 -20.32 9.03
CA THR A 267 7.79 -20.32 10.44
C THR A 267 7.07 -21.46 11.14
N THR A 268 7.71 -22.63 11.16
CA THR A 268 7.18 -23.76 11.93
C THR A 268 7.29 -23.50 13.43
N ARG A 269 6.11 -23.31 14.03
CA ARG A 269 5.68 -23.86 15.33
C ARG A 269 6.33 -23.28 16.60
N ALA A 270 5.92 -22.09 17.01
CA ALA A 270 5.91 -21.67 18.43
C ALA A 270 4.96 -20.51 18.83
N ASP A 271 4.28 -19.82 17.92
CA ASP A 271 3.81 -18.44 18.24
C ASP A 271 2.30 -18.24 18.45
N ALA A 272 1.50 -19.30 18.52
CA ALA A 272 0.06 -19.16 18.76
C ALA A 272 -0.30 -18.69 20.19
N ASP A 273 0.61 -18.82 21.17
CA ASP A 273 0.31 -18.54 22.58
C ASP A 273 0.65 -17.09 23.01
N LEU A 274 1.31 -16.28 22.18
CA LEU A 274 1.61 -14.87 22.50
C LEU A 274 0.42 -13.93 22.20
N ALA A 275 -0.44 -14.28 21.26
CA ALA A 275 -1.60 -13.49 20.83
C ALA A 275 -2.69 -13.36 21.92
N ALA A 276 -2.75 -14.28 22.89
CA ALA A 276 -3.79 -14.31 23.92
C ALA A 276 -3.55 -13.36 25.11
N SER A 277 -2.36 -12.75 25.23
CA SER A 277 -1.95 -11.97 26.40
C SER A 277 -2.16 -10.44 26.26
N LEU A 278 -2.39 -9.94 25.04
CA LEU A 278 -2.37 -8.50 24.75
C LEU A 278 -3.69 -7.93 24.18
N ALA A 279 -4.76 -8.71 24.14
CA ALA A 279 -6.06 -8.23 23.67
C ALA A 279 -6.89 -7.58 24.80
N PRO A 280 -7.26 -6.29 24.72
CA PRO A 280 -8.45 -5.80 25.41
C PRO A 280 -9.71 -6.27 24.65
N ALA A 281 -10.81 -6.46 25.39
CA ALA A 281 -12.07 -7.00 24.87
C ALA A 281 -12.68 -6.16 23.73
N PRO A 282 -13.37 -6.78 22.74
CA PRO A 282 -13.90 -6.09 21.58
C PRO A 282 -15.10 -5.18 21.95
N ALA A 283 -15.13 -3.97 21.37
CA ALA A 283 -16.31 -3.10 21.44
C ALA A 283 -17.43 -3.60 20.50
N PRO A 284 -18.72 -3.39 20.82
CA PRO A 284 -19.83 -3.95 20.05
C PRO A 284 -20.03 -3.22 18.71
N GLY A 285 -20.31 -4.00 17.67
CA GLY A 285 -20.34 -3.57 16.27
C GLY A 285 -21.50 -2.68 15.85
N LEU A 286 -21.23 -1.86 14.83
CA LEU A 286 -22.24 -1.20 14.01
C LEU A 286 -22.24 -1.86 12.63
N ASN A 287 -23.34 -2.56 12.34
CA ASN A 287 -23.61 -3.14 11.03
C ASN A 287 -24.14 -2.03 10.11
N ARG A 288 -23.48 -1.73 8.98
CA ARG A 288 -24.03 -0.93 7.87
C ARG A 288 -23.69 -1.58 6.52
N PRO A 289 -24.58 -1.46 5.53
CA PRO A 289 -24.61 -2.34 4.36
C PRO A 289 -23.45 -2.07 3.40
N GLN A 290 -22.82 -3.16 2.95
CA GLN A 290 -21.69 -3.17 2.02
C GLN A 290 -22.16 -2.94 0.57
N GLY A 291 -21.49 -2.02 -0.13
CA GLY A 291 -21.43 -2.05 -1.60
C GLY A 291 -20.55 -3.23 -2.06
N PRO A 292 -20.60 -3.63 -3.34
CA PRO A 292 -19.84 -4.80 -3.80
C PRO A 292 -18.32 -4.59 -3.62
N GLU A 293 -17.71 -5.42 -2.79
CA GLU A 293 -16.27 -5.53 -2.53
C GLU A 293 -15.52 -6.02 -3.80
N THR A 294 -14.32 -5.49 -4.07
CA THR A 294 -13.41 -5.91 -5.15
C THR A 294 -12.30 -6.79 -4.58
N ASP A 295 -12.06 -8.00 -5.11
CA ASP A 295 -11.09 -8.97 -4.56
C ASP A 295 -9.81 -9.12 -5.39
N SER A 296 -9.82 -8.68 -6.65
CA SER A 296 -8.63 -8.67 -7.52
C SER A 296 -8.79 -7.68 -8.69
N SER A 297 -7.68 -7.20 -9.25
CA SER A 297 -7.68 -6.35 -10.46
C SER A 297 -6.50 -6.67 -11.37
N GLY A 298 -6.69 -6.49 -12.67
CA GLY A 298 -5.68 -6.76 -13.69
C GLY A 298 -6.03 -6.15 -15.03
N SER A 299 -5.35 -6.61 -16.07
CA SER A 299 -5.55 -6.21 -17.45
C SER A 299 -6.00 -7.37 -18.30
N GLY A 300 -6.61 -7.05 -19.43
CA GLY A 300 -6.93 -7.99 -20.48
C GLY A 300 -6.89 -7.29 -21.83
N PHE A 301 -7.04 -8.05 -22.89
CA PHE A 301 -7.11 -7.49 -24.24
C PHE A 301 -8.08 -8.26 -25.12
N VAL A 302 -8.67 -7.55 -26.07
CA VAL A 302 -9.66 -8.10 -27.01
C VAL A 302 -8.98 -9.11 -27.94
N VAL A 303 -9.54 -10.31 -28.02
CA VAL A 303 -9.03 -11.43 -28.85
C VAL A 303 -10.00 -11.85 -29.94
N SER A 304 -11.25 -11.40 -29.89
CA SER A 304 -12.26 -11.69 -30.92
C SER A 304 -13.22 -10.52 -31.11
N ALA A 305 -13.73 -10.36 -32.34
CA ALA A 305 -14.71 -9.34 -32.68
C ALA A 305 -16.05 -9.55 -31.96
N ASP A 306 -16.30 -10.76 -31.48
CA ASP A 306 -17.53 -11.14 -30.78
C ASP A 306 -17.48 -10.82 -29.26
N GLY A 307 -16.52 -10.02 -28.78
CA GLY A 307 -16.53 -9.50 -27.40
C GLY A 307 -15.76 -10.35 -26.39
N TRP A 308 -14.87 -11.23 -26.85
CA TRP A 308 -13.97 -12.00 -25.97
C TRP A 308 -12.70 -11.22 -25.63
N VAL A 309 -12.38 -11.22 -24.33
CA VAL A 309 -11.19 -10.62 -23.73
C VAL A 309 -10.37 -11.72 -23.07
N LEU A 310 -9.06 -11.74 -23.34
CA LEU A 310 -8.12 -12.62 -22.67
C LEU A 310 -7.47 -11.90 -21.48
N THR A 311 -7.31 -12.60 -20.36
CA THR A 311 -6.60 -12.15 -19.15
C THR A 311 -5.96 -13.36 -18.43
N ASN A 312 -5.43 -13.18 -17.23
CA ASN A 312 -4.95 -14.29 -16.41
C ASN A 312 -6.06 -14.97 -15.59
N ALA A 313 -5.88 -16.26 -15.33
CA ALA A 313 -6.81 -17.03 -14.50
C ALA A 313 -6.82 -16.54 -13.05
N HIS A 314 -5.68 -16.15 -12.49
CA HIS A 314 -5.63 -15.61 -11.13
C HIS A 314 -6.32 -14.24 -10.97
N VAL A 315 -6.48 -13.49 -12.07
CA VAL A 315 -7.19 -12.20 -12.07
C VAL A 315 -8.71 -12.41 -12.07
N ALA A 316 -9.21 -13.37 -12.85
CA ALA A 316 -10.65 -13.58 -13.06
C ALA A 316 -11.23 -14.81 -12.33
N GLY A 317 -10.42 -15.55 -11.59
CA GLY A 317 -10.74 -16.93 -11.19
C GLY A 317 -11.47 -17.13 -9.86
N SER A 318 -11.47 -16.12 -9.00
CA SER A 318 -12.00 -16.19 -7.63
C SER A 318 -13.02 -15.07 -7.37
N CYS A 319 -13.89 -14.79 -8.34
CA CYS A 319 -14.80 -13.65 -8.31
C CYS A 319 -16.25 -14.12 -8.38
N ARG A 320 -17.16 -13.45 -7.66
CA ARG A 320 -18.61 -13.57 -7.92
C ARG A 320 -19.02 -12.84 -9.19
N GLN A 321 -18.31 -11.79 -9.58
CA GLN A 321 -18.55 -11.05 -10.82
C GLN A 321 -17.23 -10.49 -11.36
N VAL A 322 -17.03 -10.57 -12.67
CA VAL A 322 -15.91 -9.94 -13.37
C VAL A 322 -16.43 -8.73 -14.13
N LEU A 323 -15.83 -7.55 -13.97
CA LEU A 323 -16.13 -6.35 -14.78
C LEU A 323 -15.02 -6.11 -15.81
N VAL A 324 -15.42 -5.70 -17.00
CA VAL A 324 -14.53 -5.38 -18.12
C VAL A 324 -14.66 -3.90 -18.47
N GLY A 325 -13.69 -3.08 -18.05
CA GLY A 325 -13.69 -1.63 -18.31
C GLY A 325 -15.01 -0.94 -18.04
N THR A 326 -15.38 -0.05 -18.95
CA THR A 326 -16.68 0.65 -18.95
C THR A 326 -17.80 -0.18 -19.59
N TYR A 327 -17.50 -1.39 -20.10
CA TYR A 327 -18.45 -2.27 -20.79
C TYR A 327 -19.33 -3.07 -19.81
N GLY A 328 -18.93 -3.13 -18.54
CA GLY A 328 -19.74 -3.71 -17.47
C GLY A 328 -19.40 -5.18 -17.17
N PRO A 329 -20.34 -5.94 -16.57
CA PRO A 329 -20.06 -7.29 -16.11
C PRO A 329 -19.95 -8.29 -17.25
N ALA A 330 -19.02 -9.22 -17.09
CA ALA A 330 -18.89 -10.39 -17.92
C ALA A 330 -20.11 -11.29 -17.80
N ASP A 331 -20.61 -11.78 -18.92
CA ASP A 331 -21.70 -12.77 -18.96
C ASP A 331 -21.17 -14.21 -19.00
N SER A 332 -19.89 -14.40 -19.33
CA SER A 332 -19.20 -15.70 -19.32
C SER A 332 -17.73 -15.57 -18.96
N VAL A 333 -17.22 -16.54 -18.19
CA VAL A 333 -15.81 -16.67 -17.82
C VAL A 333 -15.37 -18.13 -18.03
N VAL A 334 -14.25 -18.33 -18.73
CA VAL A 334 -13.63 -19.65 -18.93
C VAL A 334 -12.20 -19.60 -18.40
N LEU A 335 -11.81 -20.57 -17.57
CA LEU A 335 -10.53 -20.58 -16.88
C LEU A 335 -9.65 -21.76 -17.30
N ASP A 336 -8.39 -21.49 -17.59
CA ASP A 336 -7.30 -22.46 -17.58
C ASP A 336 -6.33 -22.11 -16.46
N ARG A 337 -6.53 -22.72 -15.30
CA ARG A 337 -5.69 -22.50 -14.11
C ARG A 337 -4.28 -23.07 -14.28
N VAL A 338 -4.09 -24.04 -15.17
CA VAL A 338 -2.79 -24.71 -15.38
C VAL A 338 -1.83 -23.79 -16.12
N ASN A 339 -2.35 -23.09 -17.14
CA ASN A 339 -1.58 -22.12 -17.92
C ASN A 339 -1.81 -20.67 -17.50
N ASP A 340 -2.64 -20.45 -16.48
CA ASP A 340 -2.98 -19.14 -15.93
C ASP A 340 -3.61 -18.18 -16.95
N LEU A 341 -4.51 -18.70 -17.77
CA LEU A 341 -5.26 -17.96 -18.78
C LEU A 341 -6.75 -17.96 -18.46
N ALA A 342 -7.42 -16.85 -18.74
CA ALA A 342 -8.87 -16.74 -18.66
C ALA A 342 -9.43 -16.02 -19.89
N LEU A 343 -10.59 -16.48 -20.35
CA LEU A 343 -11.41 -15.81 -21.33
C LEU A 343 -12.63 -15.23 -20.62
N VAL A 344 -12.89 -13.95 -20.87
CA VAL A 344 -14.00 -13.20 -20.31
C VAL A 344 -14.80 -12.64 -21.48
N HIS A 345 -16.11 -12.83 -21.47
CA HIS A 345 -16.99 -12.35 -22.53
C HIS A 345 -17.94 -11.28 -22.00
N VAL A 346 -18.15 -10.25 -22.82
CA VAL A 346 -19.19 -9.25 -22.64
C VAL A 346 -19.98 -9.12 -23.93
N GLY A 347 -21.31 -9.14 -23.85
CA GLY A 347 -22.22 -8.92 -24.98
C GLY A 347 -22.24 -7.49 -25.54
N ALA A 348 -21.07 -6.84 -25.64
CA ALA A 348 -20.88 -5.50 -26.19
C ALA A 348 -19.77 -5.52 -27.25
N ARG A 349 -19.85 -4.60 -28.20
CA ARG A 349 -18.77 -4.42 -29.19
C ARG A 349 -17.60 -3.71 -28.51
N LEU A 350 -16.46 -4.38 -28.48
CA LEU A 350 -15.21 -3.88 -27.90
C LEU A 350 -14.32 -3.20 -28.96
N GLY A 351 -13.12 -2.78 -28.55
CA GLY A 351 -12.04 -2.38 -29.46
C GLY A 351 -11.64 -3.51 -30.43
N PRO A 352 -10.77 -3.21 -31.43
CA PRO A 352 -10.38 -4.21 -32.42
C PRO A 352 -9.65 -5.39 -31.76
N PRO A 353 -9.83 -6.63 -32.23
CA PRO A 353 -9.07 -7.77 -31.72
C PRO A 353 -7.58 -7.61 -32.03
N LEU A 354 -6.73 -7.83 -31.02
CA LEU A 354 -5.29 -7.88 -31.25
C LEU A 354 -4.91 -9.17 -31.97
N ARG A 355 -3.97 -9.03 -32.91
CA ARG A 355 -3.47 -10.16 -33.71
C ARG A 355 -2.45 -10.94 -32.91
N LEU A 356 -2.54 -12.26 -32.90
CA LEU A 356 -1.64 -13.13 -32.15
C LEU A 356 -0.46 -13.55 -33.04
N ALA A 357 0.77 -13.54 -32.53
CA ALA A 357 1.92 -14.03 -33.28
C ALA A 357 1.73 -15.51 -33.69
N ALA A 358 1.89 -15.82 -34.97
CA ALA A 358 1.74 -17.18 -35.50
C ALA A 358 2.90 -18.14 -35.11
N GLY A 359 3.97 -17.60 -34.53
CA GLY A 359 5.14 -18.33 -34.11
C GLY A 359 5.76 -17.73 -32.84
N MET A 360 6.84 -18.36 -32.37
CA MET A 360 7.57 -17.86 -31.22
C MET A 360 8.29 -16.54 -31.54
N PRO A 361 8.36 -15.60 -30.59
CA PRO A 361 9.23 -14.43 -30.74
C PRO A 361 10.70 -14.87 -30.75
N ARG A 362 11.58 -13.98 -31.21
CA ARG A 362 13.03 -14.20 -31.20
C ARG A 362 13.64 -13.73 -29.90
N LEU A 363 14.76 -14.34 -29.52
CA LEU A 363 15.58 -13.85 -28.43
C LEU A 363 16.10 -12.43 -28.76
N GLY A 364 15.97 -11.52 -27.81
CA GLY A 364 16.35 -10.11 -27.95
C GLY A 364 15.33 -9.25 -28.71
N GLU A 365 14.18 -9.80 -29.12
CA GLU A 365 13.12 -9.04 -29.78
C GLU A 365 12.53 -7.99 -28.83
N ASP A 366 12.40 -6.75 -29.30
CA ASP A 366 11.80 -5.65 -28.54
C ASP A 366 10.31 -5.90 -28.33
N VAL A 367 9.86 -5.66 -27.10
CA VAL A 367 8.47 -5.88 -26.68
C VAL A 367 7.98 -4.75 -25.79
N LEU A 368 6.66 -4.53 -25.86
CA LEU A 368 5.92 -3.62 -24.99
C LEU A 368 4.96 -4.43 -24.13
N ALA A 369 4.99 -4.20 -22.82
CA ALA A 369 3.97 -4.69 -21.90
C ALA A 369 2.96 -3.57 -21.66
N LEU A 370 1.68 -3.85 -21.91
CA LEU A 370 0.60 -2.88 -21.77
C LEU A 370 -0.41 -3.34 -20.71
N GLY A 371 -0.86 -2.41 -19.88
CA GLY A 371 -1.85 -2.72 -18.87
C GLY A 371 -2.35 -1.50 -18.09
N PHE A 372 -3.30 -1.76 -17.20
CA PHE A 372 -3.91 -0.80 -16.29
C PHE A 372 -3.52 -1.15 -14.86
N PRO A 373 -2.46 -0.55 -14.32
CA PRO A 373 -2.17 -0.65 -12.90
C PRO A 373 -3.34 -0.08 -12.08
N LEU A 374 -3.99 -0.92 -11.28
CA LEU A 374 -4.88 -0.54 -10.17
C LEU A 374 -5.98 0.51 -10.48
N ARG A 375 -6.97 0.13 -11.31
CA ARG A 375 -8.14 0.97 -11.64
C ARG A 375 -9.05 1.35 -10.45
N SER A 376 -8.87 0.72 -9.30
CA SER A 376 -9.55 1.13 -8.06
C SER A 376 -8.90 2.37 -7.42
N ILE A 377 -7.73 2.83 -7.87
CA ILE A 377 -6.88 3.74 -7.10
C ILE A 377 -6.19 4.87 -7.92
N LEU A 378 -5.90 4.74 -9.23
CA LEU A 378 -5.36 5.85 -10.05
C LEU A 378 -5.77 5.85 -11.53
N ALA A 379 -5.51 7.00 -12.19
CA ALA A 379 -5.91 7.46 -13.52
C ALA A 379 -6.30 6.38 -14.55
N ASP A 380 -7.38 6.65 -15.30
CA ASP A 380 -7.95 5.83 -16.38
C ASP A 380 -7.00 5.48 -17.56
N SER A 381 -5.72 5.83 -17.47
CA SER A 381 -4.76 5.78 -18.58
C SER A 381 -3.94 4.50 -18.62
N LEU A 382 -3.77 3.98 -19.83
CA LEU A 382 -2.96 2.81 -20.15
C LEU A 382 -1.47 3.05 -19.81
N ASN A 383 -0.86 2.12 -19.07
CA ASN A 383 0.58 2.09 -18.85
C ASN A 383 1.28 1.25 -19.91
N VAL A 384 2.46 1.70 -20.33
CA VAL A 384 3.30 1.00 -21.31
C VAL A 384 4.73 0.96 -20.81
N THR A 385 5.28 -0.24 -20.71
CA THR A 385 6.71 -0.44 -20.42
C THR A 385 7.38 -1.17 -21.58
N ARG A 386 8.64 -0.82 -21.86
CA ARG A 386 9.43 -1.43 -22.93
C ARG A 386 10.53 -2.31 -22.35
N GLY A 387 10.78 -3.41 -23.03
CA GLY A 387 11.95 -4.25 -22.83
C GLY A 387 12.18 -5.16 -24.03
N ASN A 388 12.78 -6.31 -23.80
CA ASN A 388 13.00 -7.34 -24.81
C ASN A 388 12.66 -8.74 -24.28
N VAL A 389 12.57 -9.71 -25.19
CA VAL A 389 12.53 -11.14 -24.84
C VAL A 389 13.93 -11.58 -24.43
N SER A 390 14.13 -11.80 -23.13
CA SER A 390 15.42 -12.19 -22.56
C SER A 390 15.66 -13.70 -22.54
N SER A 391 14.60 -14.52 -22.63
CA SER A 391 14.67 -15.97 -22.81
C SER A 391 13.38 -16.51 -23.42
N LEU A 392 13.48 -17.60 -24.20
CA LEU A 392 12.32 -18.33 -24.76
C LEU A 392 11.74 -19.38 -23.80
N LEU A 393 12.33 -19.48 -22.61
CA LEU A 393 11.93 -20.38 -21.54
C LEU A 393 11.80 -19.57 -20.24
N GLY A 394 10.86 -19.99 -19.40
CA GLY A 394 10.71 -19.50 -18.05
C GLY A 394 11.78 -20.03 -17.09
N LEU A 395 11.59 -19.76 -15.81
CA LEU A 395 12.39 -20.35 -14.74
C LEU A 395 12.50 -21.87 -14.87
N ALA A 396 13.67 -22.41 -14.51
CA ALA A 396 13.95 -23.85 -14.56
C ALA A 396 13.63 -24.50 -15.91
N ASN A 397 13.77 -23.75 -17.01
CA ASN A 397 13.42 -24.17 -18.37
C ASN A 397 11.92 -24.45 -18.59
N ASP A 398 11.03 -23.79 -17.84
CA ASP A 398 9.59 -23.95 -18.02
C ASP A 398 9.16 -23.45 -19.41
N ALA A 399 8.79 -24.39 -20.27
CA ALA A 399 8.43 -24.15 -21.66
C ALA A 399 7.08 -23.43 -21.84
N ARG A 400 6.35 -23.11 -20.77
CA ARG A 400 5.10 -22.34 -20.82
C ARG A 400 5.31 -20.83 -20.91
N TYR A 401 6.47 -20.35 -20.46
CA TYR A 401 6.75 -18.92 -20.31
C TYR A 401 7.90 -18.44 -21.21
N LEU A 402 7.87 -17.15 -21.48
CA LEU A 402 8.98 -16.33 -21.96
C LEU A 402 9.53 -15.54 -20.77
N GLN A 403 10.84 -15.30 -20.75
CA GLN A 403 11.42 -14.29 -19.87
C GLN A 403 11.53 -12.97 -20.64
N ILE A 404 11.18 -11.87 -19.99
CA ILE A 404 11.24 -10.52 -20.53
C ILE A 404 11.95 -9.58 -19.57
N SER A 405 12.56 -8.53 -20.13
CA SER A 405 13.17 -7.45 -19.35
C SER A 405 12.25 -6.24 -19.15
N ALA A 406 11.09 -6.21 -19.84
CA ALA A 406 10.13 -5.14 -19.68
C ALA A 406 9.64 -5.11 -18.21
N PRO A 407 9.69 -3.96 -17.52
CA PRO A 407 9.17 -3.85 -16.16
C PRO A 407 7.68 -4.22 -16.10
N VAL A 408 7.32 -5.17 -15.22
CA VAL A 408 5.93 -5.60 -14.99
C VAL A 408 5.52 -5.20 -13.58
N GLN A 409 4.35 -4.59 -13.44
CA GLN A 409 3.80 -4.12 -12.17
C GLN A 409 2.43 -4.77 -11.90
N PRO A 410 1.97 -4.84 -10.63
CA PRO A 410 0.60 -5.26 -10.32
C PRO A 410 -0.43 -4.48 -11.16
N GLY A 411 -1.36 -5.21 -11.77
CA GLY A 411 -2.33 -4.68 -12.73
C GLY A 411 -1.95 -4.87 -14.21
N ASN A 412 -0.67 -5.08 -14.55
CA ASN A 412 -0.28 -5.53 -15.90
C ASN A 412 -0.54 -7.03 -16.13
N SER A 413 -0.75 -7.82 -15.07
CA SER A 413 -1.16 -9.22 -15.17
C SER A 413 -2.38 -9.38 -16.07
N GLY A 414 -2.26 -10.22 -17.08
CA GLY A 414 -3.28 -10.51 -18.08
C GLY A 414 -3.26 -9.55 -19.27
N GLY A 415 -2.48 -8.47 -19.19
CA GLY A 415 -2.25 -7.54 -20.29
C GLY A 415 -1.40 -8.13 -21.42
N PRO A 416 -1.51 -7.60 -22.64
CA PRO A 416 -0.75 -8.11 -23.77
C PRO A 416 0.73 -7.70 -23.69
N LEU A 417 1.60 -8.64 -24.03
CA LEU A 417 2.97 -8.38 -24.43
C LEU A 417 2.99 -8.33 -25.96
N VAL A 418 3.27 -7.17 -26.55
CA VAL A 418 3.28 -6.98 -28.02
C VAL A 418 4.67 -6.68 -28.53
N ASP A 419 4.95 -7.08 -29.77
CA ASP A 419 6.11 -6.56 -30.50
C ASP A 419 5.82 -5.16 -31.07
N LEU A 420 6.84 -4.52 -31.65
CA LEU A 420 6.72 -3.20 -32.29
C LEU A 420 5.93 -3.21 -33.62
N SER A 421 5.22 -4.30 -33.95
CA SER A 421 4.23 -4.35 -35.03
C SER A 421 2.81 -4.53 -34.50
N GLY A 422 2.62 -4.45 -33.17
CA GLY A 422 1.34 -4.57 -32.49
C GLY A 422 0.84 -6.02 -32.37
N ARG A 423 1.65 -7.03 -32.71
CA ARG A 423 1.26 -8.44 -32.56
C ARG A 423 1.49 -8.90 -31.14
N VAL A 424 0.53 -9.60 -30.56
CA VAL A 424 0.65 -10.22 -29.25
C VAL A 424 1.64 -11.38 -29.33
N VAL A 425 2.77 -11.23 -28.66
CA VAL A 425 3.83 -12.25 -28.54
C VAL A 425 3.82 -12.93 -27.17
N GLY A 426 2.94 -12.51 -26.26
CA GLY A 426 2.69 -13.20 -25.00
C GLY A 426 1.64 -12.50 -24.13
N VAL A 427 1.35 -13.10 -22.97
CA VAL A 427 0.46 -12.50 -21.94
C VAL A 427 1.26 -12.29 -20.68
N VAL A 428 1.35 -11.04 -20.22
CA VAL A 428 2.12 -10.70 -19.02
C VAL A 428 1.57 -11.45 -17.81
N THR A 429 2.46 -12.07 -17.02
CA THR A 429 2.09 -12.79 -15.80
C THR A 429 3.06 -12.43 -14.67
N ALA A 430 2.54 -12.20 -13.47
CA ALA A 430 3.34 -11.85 -12.30
C ALA A 430 4.14 -13.02 -11.71
N LYS A 431 4.21 -14.18 -12.39
CA LYS A 431 4.87 -15.38 -11.87
C LYS A 431 6.39 -15.32 -12.05
N LEU A 432 7.05 -14.59 -11.15
CA LEU A 432 8.40 -14.91 -10.70
C LEU A 432 8.38 -14.99 -9.18
N ASP A 433 8.67 -16.16 -8.62
CA ASP A 433 9.02 -16.24 -7.21
C ASP A 433 10.51 -15.88 -7.10
N ALA A 434 10.79 -14.58 -7.06
CA ALA A 434 12.16 -14.05 -6.95
C ALA A 434 12.85 -14.55 -5.68
N VAL A 435 12.07 -14.88 -4.65
CA VAL A 435 12.52 -15.45 -3.37
C VAL A 435 13.04 -16.87 -3.58
N ALA A 436 12.33 -17.74 -4.31
CA ALA A 436 12.78 -19.09 -4.61
C ALA A 436 14.08 -19.15 -5.44
N ILE A 437 14.35 -18.13 -6.25
CA ILE A 437 15.62 -18.01 -7.01
C ILE A 437 16.72 -17.44 -6.13
N ALA A 438 16.44 -16.38 -5.36
CA ALA A 438 17.38 -15.80 -4.41
C ALA A 438 17.87 -16.82 -3.37
N ASP A 439 16.98 -17.68 -2.86
CA ASP A 439 17.30 -18.77 -1.93
C ASP A 439 18.22 -19.84 -2.56
N ALA A 440 18.12 -20.03 -3.87
CA ALA A 440 18.90 -21.03 -4.61
C ALA A 440 20.24 -20.48 -5.13
N THR A 441 20.32 -19.18 -5.47
CA THR A 441 21.48 -18.57 -6.15
C THR A 441 22.23 -17.54 -5.32
N GLY A 442 21.64 -17.00 -4.24
CA GLY A 442 22.24 -15.97 -3.40
C GLY A 442 22.27 -14.57 -4.04
N ASP A 443 21.61 -14.38 -5.18
CA ASP A 443 21.50 -13.13 -5.93
C ASP A 443 20.05 -12.96 -6.41
N ILE A 444 19.46 -11.77 -6.27
CA ILE A 444 18.12 -11.47 -6.79
C ILE A 444 18.24 -10.99 -8.24
N PRO A 445 17.61 -11.71 -9.18
CA PRO A 445 17.69 -11.32 -10.57
C PRO A 445 16.92 -10.02 -10.84
N GLN A 446 17.65 -8.98 -11.22
CA GLN A 446 17.07 -7.70 -11.66
C GLN A 446 16.55 -7.83 -13.11
N SER A 447 15.41 -7.21 -13.41
CA SER A 447 14.81 -7.21 -14.77
C SER A 447 14.46 -8.60 -15.33
N ILE A 448 14.04 -9.53 -14.46
CA ILE A 448 13.49 -10.83 -14.86
C ILE A 448 11.98 -10.80 -14.63
N ASN A 449 11.20 -10.72 -15.71
CA ASN A 449 9.75 -10.84 -15.68
C ASN A 449 9.31 -11.95 -16.65
N PHE A 450 8.04 -12.38 -16.57
CA PHE A 450 7.55 -13.47 -17.40
C PHE A 450 6.28 -13.13 -18.17
N ALA A 451 6.14 -13.78 -19.32
CA ALA A 451 4.92 -13.76 -20.10
C ALA A 451 4.56 -15.19 -20.55
N ILE A 452 3.28 -15.53 -20.53
CA ILE A 452 2.77 -16.79 -21.09
C ILE A 452 2.94 -16.74 -22.61
N ARG A 453 3.42 -17.84 -23.17
CA ARG A 453 3.75 -17.94 -24.60
C ARG A 453 2.54 -17.85 -25.52
N PRO A 454 2.73 -17.36 -26.76
CA PRO A 454 1.63 -17.17 -27.71
C PRO A 454 1.03 -18.50 -28.18
N ASP A 455 1.80 -19.60 -28.19
CA ASP A 455 1.27 -20.91 -28.57
C ASP A 455 0.35 -21.52 -27.49
N ALA A 456 0.56 -21.20 -26.21
CA ALA A 456 -0.37 -21.56 -25.15
C ALA A 456 -1.71 -20.80 -25.31
N VAL A 457 -1.63 -19.50 -25.63
CA VAL A 457 -2.80 -18.67 -25.95
C VAL A 457 -3.55 -19.23 -27.16
N ALA A 458 -2.86 -19.54 -28.26
CA ALA A 458 -3.46 -20.08 -29.48
C ALA A 458 -4.19 -21.41 -29.21
N LYS A 459 -3.58 -22.31 -28.44
CA LYS A 459 -4.18 -23.58 -28.02
C LYS A 459 -5.43 -23.35 -27.16
N PHE A 460 -5.37 -22.41 -26.21
CA PHE A 460 -6.49 -22.09 -25.34
C PHE A 460 -7.67 -21.48 -26.10
N LEU A 461 -7.42 -20.55 -27.04
CA LEU A 461 -8.44 -19.98 -27.91
C LEU A 461 -9.09 -21.05 -28.80
N THR A 462 -8.26 -21.91 -29.42
CA THR A 462 -8.73 -23.02 -30.27
C THR A 462 -9.58 -24.02 -29.49
N ALA A 463 -9.15 -24.40 -28.28
CA ALA A 463 -9.86 -25.36 -27.43
C ALA A 463 -11.26 -24.85 -27.01
N ASN A 464 -11.45 -23.53 -26.96
CA ASN A 464 -12.72 -22.90 -26.62
C ASN A 464 -13.49 -22.40 -27.85
N GLY A 465 -13.05 -22.74 -29.07
CA GLY A 465 -13.73 -22.36 -30.30
C GLY A 465 -13.73 -20.85 -30.59
N ILE A 466 -12.77 -20.10 -30.02
CA ILE A 466 -12.65 -18.66 -30.24
C ILE A 466 -11.80 -18.40 -31.49
N ALA A 467 -12.40 -17.78 -32.50
CA ALA A 467 -11.68 -17.33 -33.68
C ALA A 467 -10.73 -16.17 -33.33
N PHE A 468 -9.49 -16.25 -33.80
CA PHE A 468 -8.46 -15.23 -33.63
C PHE A 468 -7.65 -15.08 -34.93
N ASP A 469 -6.95 -13.96 -35.10
CA ASP A 469 -6.13 -13.68 -36.28
C ASP A 469 -4.63 -13.97 -36.00
N PRO A 470 -4.06 -15.07 -36.54
CA PRO A 470 -2.63 -15.33 -36.45
C PRO A 470 -1.85 -14.45 -37.43
N ALA A 471 -0.88 -13.70 -36.93
CA ALA A 471 -0.04 -12.80 -37.70
C ALA A 471 1.39 -13.35 -37.89
N PRO A 472 1.91 -13.45 -39.14
CA PRO A 472 3.29 -13.84 -39.39
C PRO A 472 4.27 -12.79 -38.87
N ALA A 473 5.55 -13.14 -38.77
CA ALA A 473 6.61 -12.21 -38.36
C ALA A 473 6.62 -10.98 -39.30
N PRO A 474 6.75 -9.75 -38.76
CA PRO A 474 6.67 -8.54 -39.56
C PRO A 474 7.97 -8.33 -40.35
N GLU A 475 7.85 -7.66 -41.49
CA GLU A 475 9.02 -7.21 -42.25
C GLU A 475 9.56 -5.86 -41.75
N HIS A 476 8.72 -5.08 -41.05
CA HIS A 476 9.01 -3.74 -40.54
C HIS A 476 8.42 -3.57 -39.14
N PHE A 477 9.10 -2.80 -38.29
CA PHE A 477 8.63 -2.44 -36.94
C PHE A 477 8.36 -0.94 -36.88
N ASP A 478 7.29 -0.58 -36.18
CA ASP A 478 6.85 0.79 -35.95
C ASP A 478 7.54 1.40 -34.71
N SER A 479 7.29 2.69 -34.45
CA SER A 479 7.76 3.31 -33.22
C SER A 479 6.96 2.82 -32.01
N VAL A 480 7.53 2.98 -30.80
CA VAL A 480 6.83 2.65 -29.55
C VAL A 480 5.51 3.41 -29.42
N ALA A 481 5.50 4.68 -29.80
CA ALA A 481 4.32 5.54 -29.70
C ALA A 481 3.23 5.10 -30.69
N ASP A 482 3.60 4.80 -31.94
CA ASP A 482 2.66 4.36 -32.97
C ASP A 482 2.07 2.99 -32.62
N THR A 483 2.94 2.03 -32.24
CA THR A 483 2.49 0.70 -31.79
C THR A 483 1.54 0.81 -30.61
N THR A 484 1.84 1.67 -29.63
CA THR A 484 0.99 1.90 -28.46
C THR A 484 -0.38 2.44 -28.89
N ALA A 485 -0.40 3.45 -29.76
CA ALA A 485 -1.65 4.05 -30.25
C ALA A 485 -2.53 3.02 -30.97
N ASP A 486 -1.92 2.13 -31.76
CA ASP A 486 -2.65 1.12 -32.53
C ASP A 486 -3.30 0.04 -31.67
N VAL A 487 -2.69 -0.31 -30.53
CA VAL A 487 -3.21 -1.39 -29.67
C VAL A 487 -4.01 -0.89 -28.47
N ALA A 488 -3.89 0.38 -28.09
CA ALA A 488 -4.42 0.92 -26.83
C ALA A 488 -5.91 0.67 -26.61
N ASP A 489 -6.75 0.89 -27.63
CA ASP A 489 -8.21 0.72 -27.55
C ASP A 489 -8.65 -0.74 -27.39
N SER A 490 -7.71 -1.67 -27.55
CA SER A 490 -7.93 -3.11 -27.44
C SER A 490 -7.51 -3.67 -26.08
N VAL A 491 -6.83 -2.86 -25.26
CA VAL A 491 -6.43 -3.23 -23.90
C VAL A 491 -7.47 -2.70 -22.94
N LEU A 492 -7.96 -3.57 -22.05
CA LEU A 492 -9.07 -3.29 -21.14
C LEU A 492 -8.67 -3.67 -19.71
N PRO A 493 -9.24 -3.03 -18.69
CA PRO A 493 -9.05 -3.47 -17.32
C PRO A 493 -10.02 -4.59 -16.97
N ILE A 494 -9.59 -5.42 -16.04
CA ILE A 494 -10.39 -6.51 -15.50
C ILE A 494 -10.49 -6.31 -14.00
N LEU A 495 -11.71 -6.23 -13.48
CA LEU A 495 -11.98 -6.14 -12.04
C LEU A 495 -12.74 -7.39 -11.59
N CYS A 496 -12.30 -7.96 -10.49
CA CYS A 496 -12.88 -9.13 -9.84
C CYS A 496 -13.64 -8.67 -8.58
N LEU A 497 -14.94 -8.97 -8.48
CA LEU A 497 -15.81 -8.55 -7.38
C LEU A 497 -16.44 -9.74 -6.64
N GLY A 498 -16.48 -9.66 -5.31
CA GLY A 498 -17.23 -10.52 -4.38
C GLY A 498 -16.80 -11.99 -4.26
N GLY A 499 -15.51 -12.28 -4.23
CA GLY A 499 -14.85 -13.58 -4.15
C GLY A 499 -14.99 -14.34 -2.85
#